data_AF-A0A1A8AGH7-F1
#
_entry.id   AF-A0A1A8AGH7-F1
#
_cell.length_a   1.000
_cell.length_b   1.000
_cell.length_c   1.000
_cell.angle_alpha   90.00
_cell.angle_beta   90.00
_cell.angle_gamma   90.00
#
_symmetry.space_group_name_H-M   'P 1'
#
loop_
_entity.id
_entity.type
_entity.pdbx_description
1 polymer ?
#
loop_
_entity_poly.entity_id
_entity_poly.type
_entity_poly.pdbx_seq_one_letter_code
_entity_poly.pdbx_strand_id
1 'polypeptide(L)' 'MEDGDLLLAVNGEPVESKEHEDVVVMIRNSGGKVTLTSICMQGLRFYKNLGISPLLFHEVCPLHKTPNEDSP' A
#
# COMPACT_ATOMS: atom_id res chain seq x y z
N MET A 1 2.94 -12.22 2.08
CA MET A 1 1.94 -11.91 3.11
C MET A 1 1.52 -13.20 3.74
N GLU A 2 1.64 -13.25 5.06
CA GLU A 2 1.20 -14.35 5.91
C GLU A 2 0.07 -13.87 6.83
N ASP A 3 -0.62 -14.83 7.46
CA ASP A 3 -1.67 -14.51 8.42
C ASP A 3 -1.08 -13.70 9.59
N GLY A 4 -1.69 -12.54 9.87
CA GLY A 4 -1.23 -11.62 10.89
C GLY A 4 -0.26 -10.53 10.42
N ASP A 5 0.12 -10.50 9.14
CA ASP A 5 0.75 -9.33 8.54
C ASP A 5 -0.23 -8.16 8.46
N LEU A 6 0.29 -6.96 8.71
CA LEU A 6 -0.47 -5.72 8.58
C LEU A 6 -0.30 -5.13 7.18
N LEU A 7 -1.42 -4.81 6.52
CA LEU A 7 -1.41 -4.09 5.25
C LEU A 7 -1.09 -2.61 5.49
N LEU A 8 -0.09 -2.10 4.76
CA LEU A 8 0.38 -0.72 4.85
C LEU A 8 -0.03 0.13 3.64
N ALA A 9 -0.01 -0.45 2.44
CA ALA A 9 -0.38 0.25 1.21
C ALA A 9 -0.95 -0.70 0.15
N VAL A 10 -1.81 -0.17 -0.72
CA VAL A 10 -2.35 -0.85 -1.92
C VAL A 10 -1.90 -0.05 -3.15
N ASN A 11 -1.16 -0.70 -4.05
CA ASN A 11 -0.57 -0.07 -5.24
C ASN A 11 0.28 1.18 -4.94
N GLY A 12 0.93 1.22 -3.78
CA GLY A 12 1.73 2.37 -3.34
C GLY A 12 0.96 3.41 -2.52
N GLU A 13 -0.37 3.34 -2.49
CA GLU A 13 -1.21 4.26 -1.73
C GLU A 13 -1.39 3.78 -0.28
N PRO A 14 -0.99 4.57 0.74
CA PRO A 14 -1.15 4.21 2.15
C PRO A 14 -2.61 3.97 2.55
N VAL A 15 -2.83 2.98 3.41
CA VAL A 15 -4.18 2.61 3.89
C VAL A 15 -4.43 2.92 5.36
N GLU A 16 -3.45 3.48 6.09
CA GLU A 16 -3.56 3.71 7.55
C GLU A 16 -4.76 4.60 7.96
N SER A 17 -5.16 5.54 7.10
CA SER A 17 -6.29 6.45 7.34
C SER A 17 -7.60 6.01 6.68
N LYS A 18 -7.65 4.81 6.08
CA LYS A 18 -8.80 4.32 5.32
C LYS A 18 -9.62 3.31 6.11
N GLU A 19 -10.93 3.32 5.88
CA GLU A 19 -11.80 2.27 6.40
C GLU A 19 -11.60 0.96 5.61
N HIS A 20 -12.05 -0.15 6.19
CA HIS A 20 -11.88 -1.46 5.58
C HIS A 20 -12.52 -1.51 4.19
N GLU A 21 -13.71 -0.94 4.06
CA GLU A 21 -14.50 -0.89 2.83
C GLU A 21 -13.74 -0.17 1.71
N ASP A 22 -13.10 0.96 2.02
CA ASP A 22 -12.31 1.73 1.06
C ASP A 22 -11.11 0.93 0.54
N VAL A 23 -10.42 0.22 1.44
CA VAL A 23 -9.29 -0.65 1.08
C VAL A 23 -9.76 -1.78 0.16
N VAL A 24 -10.91 -2.40 0.46
CA VAL A 24 -11.49 -3.43 -0.39
C VAL A 24 -11.84 -2.87 -1.78
N VAL A 25 -12.39 -1.67 -1.85
CA VAL A 25 -12.68 -0.99 -3.12
C VAL A 25 -11.41 -0.72 -3.91
N MET A 26 -10.34 -0.25 -3.28
CA MET A 26 -9.03 -0.04 -3.94
C MET A 26 -8.49 -1.33 -4.57
N ILE A 27 -8.54 -2.44 -3.82
CA ILE A 27 -8.08 -3.74 -4.32
C ILE A 27 -8.93 -4.19 -5.51
N ARG A 28 -10.26 -4.10 -5.41
CA ARG A 28 -11.18 -4.49 -6.50
C ARG A 28 -10.97 -3.65 -7.76
N ASN A 29 -10.68 -2.37 -7.60
CA ASN A 29 -10.44 -1.45 -8.71
C ASN A 29 -9.05 -1.63 -9.36
N SER A 30 -8.18 -2.47 -8.80
CA SER A 30 -6.83 -2.71 -9.34
C SER A 30 -6.82 -3.56 -10.63
N GLY A 31 -7.97 -4.13 -11.03
CA GLY A 31 -8.08 -4.95 -12.23
C GLY A 31 -7.29 -6.26 -12.11
N GLY A 32 -6.45 -6.57 -13.10
CA GLY A 32 -5.75 -7.86 -13.19
C GLY A 32 -4.50 -8.00 -12.31
N LYS A 33 -4.01 -6.92 -11.70
CA LYS A 33 -2.80 -6.93 -10.87
C LYS A 33 -2.94 -5.94 -9.72
N VAL A 34 -2.64 -6.41 -8.50
CA VAL A 34 -2.56 -5.58 -7.30
C VAL A 34 -1.20 -5.78 -6.63
N THR A 35 -0.61 -4.70 -6.15
CA THR A 35 0.62 -4.73 -5.33
C THR A 35 0.23 -4.38 -3.89
N LEU A 36 0.50 -5.28 -2.95
CA LEU A 36 0.21 -5.06 -1.53
C LEU A 36 1.52 -4.89 -0.77
N THR A 37 1.66 -3.76 -0.08
CA THR A 37 2.77 -3.50 0.83
C THR A 37 2.33 -3.88 2.24
N SER A 38 3.06 -4.78 2.88
CA SER A 38 2.69 -5.33 4.19
C SER A 38 3.90 -5.43 5.11
N ILE A 39 3.65 -5.56 6.41
CA ILE A 39 4.69 -5.72 7.41
C ILE A 39 4.25 -6.71 8.49
N CYS A 40 5.18 -7.53 8.97
CA CYS A 40 4.92 -8.38 10.13
C CYS A 40 4.88 -7.54 11.41
N MET A 41 4.25 -8.08 12.46
CA MET A 41 4.13 -7.39 13.75
C MET A 41 5.49 -7.06 14.39
N GLN A 42 6.53 -7.87 14.15
CA GLN A 42 7.88 -7.59 14.64
C GLN A 42 8.51 -6.39 13.92
N GLY A 43 8.34 -6.30 12.60
CA GLY A 43 8.76 -5.14 11.82
C GLY A 43 8.02 -3.87 12.23
N LEU A 44 6.69 -3.93 12.41
CA LEU A 44 5.91 -2.78 12.84
C LEU A 44 6.42 -2.21 14.18
N ARG A 45 6.72 -3.09 15.15
CA ARG A 45 7.30 -2.68 16.45
C ARG A 45 8.65 -2.00 16.28
N PHE A 46 9.50 -2.51 15.39
CA PHE A 46 10.80 -1.91 15.11
C PHE A 46 10.66 -0.47 14.59
N TYR A 47 9.83 -0.24 13.56
CA TYR A 47 9.61 1.10 13.00
C TYR A 47 8.96 2.06 14.01
N LYS A 48 7.97 1.57 14.79
CA LYS A 48 7.34 2.34 15.86
C LYS A 48 8.33 2.78 16.93
N ASN A 49 9.22 1.88 17.37
CA ASN A 49 10.24 2.21 18.39
C ASN A 49 11.26 3.24 17.89
N LEU A 50 11.53 3.25 16.58
CA LEU A 50 12.39 4.25 15.95
C LEU A 50 11.67 5.58 15.67
N GLY A 51 10.35 5.64 15.87
CA GLY A 51 9.55 6.85 15.59
C GLY A 51 9.46 7.20 14.10
N ILE A 52 9.68 6.23 13.21
CA ILE A 52 9.64 6.41 11.75
C ILE A 52 8.51 5.60 11.13
N SER A 53 7.95 6.11 10.03
CA SER A 53 6.94 5.37 9.28
C SER A 53 7.53 4.13 8.61
N PRO A 54 6.87 2.97 8.66
CA PRO A 54 7.23 1.80 7.84
C PRO A 54 7.26 2.08 6.33
N LEU A 55 6.58 3.15 5.89
CA LEU A 55 6.54 3.58 4.48
C LEU A 55 7.56 4.67 4.14
N LEU A 56 8.51 5.00 5.05
CA LEU A 56 9.47 6.10 4.84
C LEU A 56 10.29 5.96 3.54
N PHE A 57 10.62 4.74 3.13
CA PHE A 57 11.35 4.43 1.91
C PHE A 57 10.48 3.72 0.86
N HIS A 58 9.16 3.82 0.99
CA HIS A 58 8.27 3.20 0.03
C HIS A 58 8.28 4.03 -1.25
N GLU A 59 9.05 3.58 -2.25
CA GLU A 59 8.94 4.12 -3.59
C GLU A 59 7.57 3.72 -4.15
N VAL A 60 6.76 4.73 -4.52
CA VAL A 60 5.53 4.52 -5.28
C VAL A 60 5.95 3.87 -6.58
N CYS A 61 5.81 2.55 -6.69
CA CYS A 61 5.96 1.87 -7.97
C CYS A 61 4.97 2.54 -8.92
N PRO A 62 5.41 3.22 -10.00
CA PRO A 62 4.48 3.75 -10.97
C PRO A 62 3.86 2.56 -11.68
N LEU A 63 2.75 2.07 -11.14
CA LEU A 63 1.87 1.16 -11.85
C LEU A 63 1.38 1.96 -13.05
N HIS A 64 1.98 1.68 -14.21
CA HIS A 64 1.60 2.11 -15.56
C HIS A 64 0.47 3.16 -15.55
N LYS A 65 0.84 4.46 -15.61
CA LYS A 65 -0.11 5.46 -16.09
C LYS A 65 -0.61 4.94 -17.43
N THR A 66 -1.91 4.69 -17.56
CA THR A 66 -2.51 4.41 -18.86
C THR A 66 -2.09 5.53 -19.82
N PRO A 67 -1.70 5.26 -21.09
CA PRO A 67 -1.20 6.27 -22.01
C PRO A 67 -2.22 7.34 -22.44
N ASN A 68 -3.30 7.54 -21.69
CA ASN A 68 -4.50 8.23 -22.14
C ASN A 68 -4.80 9.52 -21.36
N GLU A 69 -3.88 9.98 -20.52
CA GLU A 69 -4.01 11.26 -19.79
C GLU A 69 -2.93 12.26 -20.25
N ASP A 70 -2.55 12.19 -21.52
CA ASP A 70 -1.70 13.19 -22.17
C ASP A 70 -2.08 13.27 -23.66
N SER A 71 -3.19 13.95 -23.96
CA SER A 71 -3.47 14.63 -25.25
C SER A 71 -4.85 15.29 -25.26
N PRO A 72 -4.98 16.53 -25.75
CA PRO A 72 -4.15 17.71 -25.52
C PRO A 72 -4.79 18.73 -24.56
#